data_AF-A0A3M1Z735-F1
#
_entry.id   AF-A0A3M1Z735-F1
#
_cell.length_a   1.000
_cell.length_b   1.000
_cell.length_c   1.000
_cell.angle_alpha   90.00
_cell.angle_beta   90.00
_cell.angle_gamma   90.00
#
_symmetry.space_group_name_H-M   'P 1'
#
loop_
_entity.id
_entity.type
_entity.pdbx_description
1 polymer ?
#
loop_
_entity_poly.entity_id
_entity_poly.type
_entity_poly.pdbx_seq_one_letter_code
_entity_poly.pdbx_strand_id
1 'polypeptide(L)'
;MNMSFDMSHFLRNIPGAKIADSTDNAIIIRLHERHFSISNATINKYLDQRNTVNIAGETACYAPGYYEHAVDILGPRKSFLDFMNANEQRIALSSNDEQMCVELSAISEYMLIALLDQLDRQQTAQLLERMPPELFIQRRYAPDDLPEFGDLFSRVMTIKVRAPEGYRQTRQKKVLFELAQSSLFNIAYAGGFGLTLAKSWTRGENPLALYGSGALTFPRRVYDEAILPYYQLALSSDSAIYAYLLFYNILEYFYLEVAETELHQHLIDRLLDPTFSHRRVTQLRALASVVRKHDAELDDEQILADVLNEHLLADTLITWIEHYEAENGHYYTERQRLFGRSFTLKLEEESIMAQIAKRLYHLRRVLAHNVEGGSRQFVPFSDQEDVLVKELPLIRYITEQLIIKTGKDI
;
A
#
# COMPACT_ATOMS: atom_id res chain seq x y z
N MET A 1 8.23 -35.58 -32.78
CA MET A 1 8.39 -34.39 -33.64
C MET A 1 8.52 -33.22 -32.68
N ASN A 2 9.77 -32.88 -32.36
CA ASN A 2 10.13 -32.02 -31.25
C ASN A 2 9.65 -30.61 -31.53
N MET A 3 8.65 -30.13 -30.79
CA MET A 3 8.43 -28.69 -30.65
C MET A 3 9.68 -28.16 -29.94
N SER A 4 10.61 -27.59 -30.72
CA SER A 4 11.68 -26.79 -30.16
C SER A 4 11.01 -25.66 -29.38
N PHE A 5 11.15 -25.68 -28.06
CA PHE A 5 10.88 -24.52 -27.23
C PHE A 5 11.57 -23.33 -27.88
N ASP A 6 10.81 -22.31 -28.28
CA ASP A 6 11.41 -21.07 -28.77
C ASP A 6 12.00 -20.35 -27.56
N MET A 7 13.17 -20.84 -27.12
CA MET A 7 13.98 -20.24 -26.05
C MET A 7 14.23 -18.76 -26.34
N SER A 8 14.24 -18.40 -27.64
CA SER A 8 14.31 -17.02 -28.11
C SER A 8 13.10 -16.18 -27.71
N HIS A 9 11.90 -16.75 -27.56
CA HIS A 9 10.72 -16.07 -27.00
C HIS A 9 10.88 -15.85 -25.49
N PHE A 10 11.22 -16.90 -24.75
CA PHE A 10 11.46 -16.85 -23.30
C PHE A 10 12.54 -15.82 -22.93
N LEU A 11 13.64 -15.77 -23.69
CA LEU A 11 14.75 -14.85 -23.45
C LEU A 11 14.51 -13.43 -23.95
N ARG A 12 13.58 -13.21 -24.89
CA ARG A 12 13.22 -11.85 -25.34
C ARG A 12 12.57 -11.03 -24.23
N ASN A 13 11.81 -11.69 -23.36
CA ASN A 13 11.09 -11.02 -22.28
C ASN A 13 12.00 -10.68 -21.09
N ILE A 14 13.16 -11.33 -20.98
CA ILE A 14 14.13 -11.12 -19.91
C ILE A 14 15.20 -10.12 -20.35
N PRO A 15 15.19 -8.86 -19.86
CA PRO A 15 16.17 -7.85 -20.29
C PRO A 15 17.60 -8.30 -19.98
N GLY A 16 18.45 -8.35 -21.01
CA GLY A 16 19.87 -8.66 -20.83
C GLY A 16 20.21 -10.16 -20.67
N ALA A 17 19.23 -11.06 -20.83
CA ALA A 17 19.48 -12.50 -20.82
C ALA A 17 20.04 -13.00 -22.16
N LYS A 18 21.02 -13.90 -22.12
CA LYS A 18 21.57 -14.61 -23.28
C LYS A 18 21.79 -16.09 -22.92
N ILE A 19 21.61 -17.00 -23.88
CA ILE A 19 22.05 -18.39 -23.71
C ILE A 19 23.57 -18.39 -23.72
N ALA A 20 24.18 -18.90 -22.65
CA ALA A 20 25.61 -19.09 -22.59
C ALA A 20 26.00 -20.49 -23.10
N ASP A 21 25.23 -21.52 -22.71
CA ASP A 21 25.44 -22.91 -23.12
C ASP A 21 24.15 -23.74 -22.96
N SER A 22 24.04 -24.87 -23.65
CA SER A 22 22.92 -25.81 -23.57
C SER A 22 23.45 -27.23 -23.50
N THR A 23 23.22 -27.91 -22.37
CA THR A 23 23.52 -29.33 -22.19
C THR A 23 22.25 -30.17 -22.29
N ASP A 24 22.40 -31.50 -22.41
CA ASP A 24 21.26 -32.43 -22.46
C ASP A 24 20.37 -32.37 -21.20
N ASN A 25 20.91 -31.95 -20.05
CA ASN A 25 20.19 -31.91 -18.78
C ASN A 25 19.77 -30.50 -18.32
N ALA A 26 20.49 -29.45 -18.73
CA ALA A 26 20.22 -28.07 -18.29
C ALA A 26 20.65 -27.02 -19.33
N ILE A 27 19.96 -25.88 -19.31
CA ILE A 27 20.32 -24.69 -20.08
C ILE A 27 20.99 -23.68 -19.17
N ILE A 28 22.12 -23.14 -19.61
CA ILE A 28 22.86 -22.10 -18.88
C ILE A 28 22.49 -20.74 -19.46
N ILE A 29 21.85 -19.91 -18.65
CA ILE A 29 21.46 -18.54 -19.00
C ILE A 29 22.42 -17.57 -18.34
N ARG A 30 22.93 -16.63 -19.13
CA ARG A 30 23.65 -15.46 -18.65
C ARG A 30 22.69 -14.28 -18.53
N LEU A 31 22.55 -13.73 -17.33
CA LEU A 31 21.79 -12.52 -17.07
C LEU A 31 22.75 -11.46 -16.48
N HIS A 32 23.00 -10.39 -17.25
CA HIS A 32 24.08 -9.44 -16.98
C HIS A 32 25.47 -10.12 -16.89
N GLU A 33 26.13 -10.10 -15.73
CA GLU A 33 27.41 -10.78 -15.47
C GLU A 33 27.25 -12.16 -14.80
N ARG A 34 26.01 -12.60 -14.56
CA ARG A 34 25.73 -13.80 -13.77
C ARG A 34 25.31 -14.97 -14.65
N HIS A 35 25.69 -16.19 -14.27
CA HIS A 35 25.35 -17.44 -14.96
C HIS A 35 24.46 -18.32 -14.07
N PHE A 36 23.39 -18.89 -14.64
CA PHE A 36 22.43 -19.73 -13.92
C PHE A 36 22.06 -20.96 -14.72
N SER A 37 21.76 -22.06 -14.04
CA SER A 37 21.26 -23.29 -14.66
C SER A 37 19.74 -23.41 -14.51
N ILE A 38 19.06 -23.83 -15.59
CA ILE A 38 17.67 -24.26 -15.55
C ILE A 38 17.60 -25.71 -15.98
N SER A 39 16.93 -26.56 -15.20
CA SER A 39 16.72 -27.97 -15.54
C SER A 39 15.79 -28.13 -16.75
N ASN A 40 16.22 -28.95 -17.72
CA ASN A 40 15.40 -29.29 -18.89
C ASN A 40 14.11 -30.02 -18.49
N ALA A 41 14.12 -30.76 -17.37
CA ALA A 41 12.93 -31.44 -16.87
C ALA A 41 11.84 -30.46 -16.43
N THR A 42 12.22 -29.37 -15.76
CA THR A 42 11.28 -28.32 -15.33
C THR A 42 10.69 -27.59 -16.54
N ILE A 43 11.52 -27.30 -17.55
CA ILE A 43 11.09 -26.65 -18.80
C ILE A 43 10.10 -27.55 -19.56
N ASN A 44 10.42 -28.84 -19.72
CA ASN A 44 9.54 -29.79 -20.40
C ASN A 44 8.20 -29.94 -19.67
N LYS A 45 8.22 -30.02 -18.34
CA LYS A 45 7.00 -30.05 -17.52
C LYS A 45 6.14 -28.79 -17.72
N TYR A 46 6.77 -27.61 -17.76
CA TYR A 46 6.07 -26.37 -18.06
C TYR A 46 5.47 -26.40 -19.47
N LEU A 47 6.22 -26.88 -20.46
CA LEU A 47 5.76 -26.93 -21.85
C LEU A 47 4.54 -27.82 -22.05
N ASP A 48 4.53 -28.99 -21.40
CA ASP A 48 3.39 -29.91 -21.44
C ASP A 48 2.13 -29.27 -20.85
N GLN A 49 2.29 -28.39 -19.86
CA GLN A 49 1.19 -27.74 -19.14
C GLN A 49 0.92 -26.31 -19.63
N ARG A 50 1.72 -25.77 -20.55
CA ARG A 50 1.71 -24.34 -20.95
C ARG A 50 0.34 -23.82 -21.34
N ASN A 51 -0.42 -24.62 -22.09
CA ASN A 51 -1.77 -24.25 -22.56
C ASN A 51 -2.84 -24.25 -21.44
N THR A 52 -2.52 -24.82 -20.27
CA THR A 52 -3.42 -24.92 -19.12
C THR A 52 -3.07 -23.96 -17.99
N VAL A 53 -1.88 -23.36 -18.05
CA VAL A 53 -1.40 -22.37 -17.06
C VAL A 53 -1.92 -21.00 -17.43
N ASN A 54 -2.70 -20.42 -16.53
CA ASN A 54 -3.12 -19.03 -16.61
C ASN A 54 -2.40 -18.21 -15.54
N ILE A 55 -1.82 -17.10 -15.95
CA ILE A 55 -1.32 -16.09 -15.01
C ILE A 55 -2.46 -15.16 -14.63
N ALA A 56 -2.57 -14.92 -13.33
CA ALA A 56 -3.59 -14.10 -12.73
C ALA A 56 -2.97 -12.80 -12.19
N GLY A 57 -2.88 -11.77 -13.04
CA GLY A 57 -2.18 -10.54 -12.70
C GLY A 57 -0.68 -10.68 -12.91
N GLU A 58 0.14 -10.15 -12.00
CA GLU A 58 1.61 -10.17 -12.14
C GLU A 58 2.28 -11.25 -11.27
N THR A 59 1.61 -11.69 -10.22
CA THR A 59 2.22 -12.33 -9.05
C THR A 59 1.65 -13.71 -8.73
N ALA A 60 0.73 -14.23 -9.55
CA ALA A 60 0.07 -15.50 -9.32
C ALA A 60 -0.02 -16.35 -10.59
N CYS A 61 0.22 -17.66 -10.44
CA CYS A 61 -0.01 -18.64 -11.48
C CYS A 61 -1.06 -19.67 -11.05
N TYR A 62 -1.82 -20.14 -12.02
CA TYR A 62 -2.94 -21.06 -11.79
C TYR A 62 -2.97 -22.14 -12.86
N ALA A 63 -3.16 -23.38 -12.43
CA ALA A 63 -3.51 -24.51 -13.27
C ALA A 63 -4.54 -25.40 -12.55
N PRO A 64 -5.25 -26.31 -13.24
CA PRO A 64 -6.16 -27.24 -12.57
C PRO A 64 -5.43 -28.02 -11.47
N GLY A 65 -5.89 -27.94 -10.22
CA GLY A 65 -5.25 -28.60 -9.07
C GLY A 65 -3.97 -27.92 -8.54
N TYR A 66 -3.55 -26.79 -9.13
CA TYR A 66 -2.37 -26.05 -8.72
C TYR A 66 -2.60 -24.54 -8.66
N TYR A 67 -2.20 -23.92 -7.56
CA TYR A 67 -2.22 -22.47 -7.42
C TYR A 67 -0.96 -22.01 -6.69
N GLU A 68 -0.27 -21.01 -7.23
CA GLU A 68 0.87 -20.40 -6.57
C GLU A 68 0.78 -18.89 -6.65
N HIS A 69 1.09 -18.21 -5.55
CA HIS A 69 0.98 -16.76 -5.45
C HIS A 69 2.09 -16.23 -4.55
N ALA A 70 2.77 -15.17 -4.99
CA ALA A 70 3.69 -14.40 -4.16
C ALA A 70 3.00 -13.82 -2.92
N VAL A 71 3.75 -13.80 -1.82
CA VAL A 71 3.29 -13.36 -0.51
C VAL A 71 4.12 -12.18 -0.05
N ASP A 72 3.43 -11.12 0.37
CA ASP A 72 4.04 -9.99 1.05
C ASP A 72 3.98 -10.19 2.56
N ILE A 73 5.11 -9.87 3.19
CA ILE A 73 5.31 -9.98 4.64
C ILE A 73 5.12 -8.58 5.24
N LEU A 74 4.18 -8.48 6.17
CA LEU A 74 3.83 -7.24 6.86
C LEU A 74 4.40 -7.28 8.28
N GLY A 75 5.09 -6.20 8.68
CA GLY A 75 5.68 -6.06 10.01
C GLY A 75 7.16 -6.46 10.08
N PRO A 76 7.69 -6.79 11.28
CA PRO A 76 9.12 -6.97 11.49
C PRO A 76 9.65 -8.21 10.77
N ARG A 77 10.43 -7.99 9.71
CA ARG A 77 11.05 -9.06 8.88
C ARG A 77 11.86 -10.07 9.68
N LYS A 78 12.47 -9.65 10.79
CA LYS A 78 13.26 -10.54 11.65
C LYS A 78 12.40 -11.67 12.22
N SER A 79 11.23 -11.36 12.76
CA SER A 79 10.32 -12.37 13.35
C SER A 79 9.89 -13.40 12.30
N PHE A 80 9.59 -12.94 11.08
CA PHE A 80 9.28 -13.82 9.96
C PHE A 80 10.47 -14.74 9.61
N LEU A 81 11.67 -14.18 9.50
CA LEU A 81 12.88 -14.97 9.17
C LEU A 81 13.20 -16.01 10.25
N ASP A 82 13.10 -15.65 11.52
CA ASP A 82 13.32 -16.56 12.65
C ASP A 82 12.30 -17.71 12.63
N PHE A 83 11.03 -17.41 12.33
CA PHE A 83 9.97 -18.39 12.17
C PHE A 83 10.21 -19.33 10.97
N MET A 84 10.62 -18.80 9.82
CA MET A 84 10.96 -19.62 8.65
C MET A 84 12.21 -20.48 8.89
N ASN A 85 13.21 -19.96 9.60
CA ASN A 85 14.40 -20.72 9.99
C ASN A 85 14.05 -21.91 10.89
N ALA A 86 13.14 -21.71 11.85
CA ALA A 86 12.67 -22.78 12.74
C ALA A 86 11.90 -23.88 11.99
N ASN A 87 11.30 -23.55 10.84
CA ASN A 87 10.59 -24.48 9.96
C ASN A 87 11.41 -24.86 8.73
N GLU A 88 12.74 -24.84 8.79
CA GLU A 88 13.62 -25.29 7.69
C GLU A 88 13.30 -24.62 6.33
N GLN A 89 12.92 -23.34 6.33
CA GLN A 89 12.51 -22.56 5.16
C GLN A 89 11.25 -23.05 4.43
N ARG A 90 10.46 -23.94 5.05
CA ARG A 90 9.28 -24.54 4.41
C ARG A 90 8.19 -24.87 5.42
N ILE A 91 7.00 -24.32 5.20
CA ILE A 91 5.82 -24.65 6.02
C ILE A 91 4.83 -25.40 5.15
N ALA A 92 4.57 -26.67 5.48
CA ALA A 92 3.59 -27.49 4.78
C ALA A 92 2.41 -27.80 5.71
N LEU A 93 1.21 -27.53 5.24
CA LEU A 93 -0.06 -27.84 5.86
C LEU A 93 -0.77 -28.89 5.00
N SER A 94 -1.15 -30.02 5.57
CA SER A 94 -1.95 -31.04 4.90
C SER A 94 -3.34 -31.13 5.51
N SER A 95 -4.33 -31.47 4.70
CA SER A 95 -5.65 -31.87 5.20
C SER A 95 -5.54 -33.22 5.93
N ASN A 96 -6.53 -33.55 6.78
CA ASN A 96 -6.57 -34.83 7.51
C ASN A 96 -6.50 -36.06 6.60
N ASP A 97 -6.99 -35.93 5.36
CA ASP A 97 -6.95 -36.98 4.34
C ASP A 97 -5.65 -36.95 3.51
N GLU A 98 -4.71 -36.04 3.80
CA GLU A 98 -3.44 -35.77 3.08
C GLU A 98 -3.55 -35.43 1.58
N GLN A 99 -4.77 -35.33 1.06
CA GLN A 99 -5.01 -35.10 -0.36
C GLN A 99 -4.81 -33.65 -0.81
N MET A 100 -5.02 -32.68 0.09
CA MET A 100 -4.75 -31.26 -0.17
C MET A 100 -3.55 -30.81 0.64
N CYS A 101 -2.60 -30.18 -0.02
CA CYS A 101 -1.39 -29.67 0.59
C CYS A 101 -1.21 -28.18 0.26
N VAL A 102 -0.98 -27.38 1.29
CA VAL A 102 -0.63 -25.97 1.18
C VAL A 102 0.79 -25.79 1.70
N GLU A 103 1.62 -25.10 0.95
CA GLU A 103 3.03 -24.93 1.25
C GLU A 103 3.43 -23.46 1.12
N LEU A 104 4.02 -22.89 2.17
CA LEU A 104 4.69 -21.58 2.13
C LEU A 104 6.20 -21.82 2.01
N SER A 105 6.78 -21.47 0.88
CA SER A 105 8.22 -21.62 0.58
C SER A 105 8.67 -20.62 -0.49
N ALA A 106 9.95 -20.62 -0.83
CA ALA A 106 10.48 -19.75 -1.89
C ALA A 106 9.76 -20.01 -3.23
N ILE A 107 9.70 -19.01 -4.11
CA ILE A 107 9.07 -19.13 -5.43
C ILE A 107 9.55 -20.37 -6.20
N SER A 108 8.62 -21.10 -6.81
CA SER A 108 8.99 -22.28 -7.59
C SER A 108 9.60 -21.89 -8.93
N GLU A 109 10.54 -22.69 -9.42
CA GLU A 109 11.08 -22.55 -10.78
C GLU A 109 9.96 -22.60 -11.83
N TYR A 110 8.93 -23.42 -11.57
CA TYR A 110 7.77 -23.54 -12.45
C TYR A 110 7.01 -22.21 -12.58
N MET A 111 6.74 -21.52 -11.46
CA MET A 111 6.10 -20.21 -11.47
C MET A 111 7.01 -19.17 -12.12
N LEU A 112 8.33 -19.17 -11.83
CA LEU A 112 9.26 -18.26 -12.48
C LEU A 112 9.23 -18.39 -14.00
N ILE A 113 9.31 -19.62 -14.52
CA ILE A 113 9.25 -19.86 -15.97
C ILE A 113 7.90 -19.39 -16.53
N ALA A 114 6.80 -19.72 -15.85
CA ALA A 114 5.47 -19.30 -16.27
C ALA A 114 5.35 -17.77 -16.35
N LEU A 115 5.80 -17.07 -15.32
CA LEU A 115 5.79 -15.61 -15.26
C LEU A 115 6.63 -15.01 -16.38
N LEU A 116 7.86 -15.46 -16.58
CA LEU A 116 8.74 -14.88 -17.59
C LEU A 116 8.26 -15.13 -19.04
N ASP A 117 7.49 -16.20 -19.28
CA ASP A 117 6.91 -16.46 -20.60
C ASP A 117 5.71 -15.55 -20.91
N GLN A 118 4.90 -15.17 -19.91
CA GLN A 118 3.64 -14.42 -20.14
C GLN A 118 3.64 -12.96 -19.64
N LEU A 119 4.61 -12.55 -18.81
CA LEU A 119 4.73 -11.16 -18.33
C LEU A 119 5.31 -10.25 -19.41
N ASP A 120 4.89 -8.98 -19.38
CA ASP A 120 5.48 -7.94 -20.22
C ASP A 120 6.90 -7.57 -19.76
N ARG A 121 7.67 -6.93 -20.64
CA ARG A 121 9.06 -6.53 -20.37
C ARG A 121 9.21 -5.62 -19.14
N GLN A 122 8.24 -4.74 -18.88
CA GLN A 122 8.24 -3.86 -17.71
C GLN A 122 8.02 -4.64 -16.41
N GLN A 123 7.04 -5.54 -16.37
CA GLN A 123 6.75 -6.39 -15.22
C GLN A 123 7.91 -7.35 -14.93
N THR A 124 8.55 -7.85 -15.98
CA THR A 124 9.75 -8.68 -15.86
C THR A 124 10.91 -7.89 -15.23
N ALA A 125 11.11 -6.62 -15.60
CA ALA A 125 12.12 -5.78 -14.99
C ALA A 125 11.85 -5.56 -13.48
N GLN A 126 10.59 -5.33 -13.09
CA GLN A 126 10.20 -5.17 -11.69
C GLN A 126 10.41 -6.45 -10.86
N LEU A 127 10.13 -7.62 -11.42
CA LEU A 127 10.45 -8.89 -10.79
C LEU A 127 11.97 -9.00 -10.57
N LEU A 128 12.78 -8.67 -11.58
CA LEU A 128 14.24 -8.73 -11.52
C LEU A 128 14.86 -7.80 -10.47
N GLU A 129 14.23 -6.66 -10.14
CA GLU A 129 14.66 -5.79 -9.04
C GLU A 129 14.61 -6.49 -7.66
N ARG A 130 13.85 -7.60 -7.54
CA ARG A 130 13.78 -8.39 -6.31
C ARG A 130 14.91 -9.42 -6.17
N MET A 131 15.77 -9.55 -7.17
CA MET A 131 16.92 -10.42 -7.08
C MET A 131 17.81 -10.00 -5.90
N PRO A 132 18.29 -10.95 -5.08
CA PRO A 132 19.19 -10.62 -4.00
C PRO A 132 20.52 -10.07 -4.55
N PRO A 133 21.23 -9.26 -3.76
CA PRO A 133 22.58 -8.85 -4.09
C PRO A 133 23.48 -10.07 -4.32
N GLU A 134 24.42 -9.96 -5.24
CA GLU A 134 25.26 -11.08 -5.70
C GLU A 134 26.02 -11.79 -4.57
N LEU A 135 26.48 -11.02 -3.59
CA LEU A 135 27.14 -11.51 -2.39
C LEU A 135 26.29 -12.51 -1.58
N PHE A 136 24.96 -12.48 -1.69
CA PHE A 136 24.10 -13.46 -1.02
C PHE A 136 24.02 -14.79 -1.78
N ILE A 137 24.07 -14.74 -3.11
CA ILE A 137 24.01 -15.94 -3.97
C ILE A 137 25.35 -16.69 -3.85
N GLN A 138 26.47 -15.98 -3.99
CA GLN A 138 27.81 -16.57 -3.93
C GLN A 138 28.13 -17.26 -2.58
N ARG A 139 27.46 -16.87 -1.49
CA ARG A 139 27.63 -17.51 -0.17
C ARG A 139 26.98 -18.90 -0.07
N ARG A 140 26.06 -19.25 -0.96
CA ARG A 140 25.34 -20.54 -0.94
C ARG A 140 26.00 -21.63 -1.79
N TYR A 141 26.87 -21.24 -2.71
CA TYR A 141 27.46 -22.12 -3.71
C TYR A 141 28.96 -22.26 -3.50
N ALA A 142 29.49 -23.43 -3.84
CA ALA A 142 30.93 -23.59 -3.96
C ALA A 142 31.44 -22.72 -5.13
N PRO A 143 32.72 -22.32 -5.16
CA PRO A 143 33.28 -21.45 -6.19
C PRO A 143 33.07 -21.94 -7.64
N ASP A 144 32.92 -23.25 -7.82
CA ASP A 144 32.76 -23.91 -9.12
C ASP A 144 31.30 -24.29 -9.45
N ASP A 145 30.36 -24.15 -8.52
CA ASP A 145 28.96 -24.52 -8.71
C ASP A 145 28.14 -23.35 -9.25
N LEU A 146 27.35 -23.62 -10.29
CA LEU A 146 26.43 -22.64 -10.85
C LEU A 146 25.14 -22.57 -10.03
N PRO A 147 24.66 -21.36 -9.69
CA PRO A 147 23.40 -21.20 -9.00
C PRO A 147 22.21 -21.67 -9.85
N GLU A 148 21.28 -22.38 -9.20
CA GLU A 148 19.99 -22.73 -9.81
C GLU A 148 19.16 -21.46 -10.05
N PHE A 149 18.34 -21.48 -11.10
CA PHE A 149 17.51 -20.34 -11.45
C PHE A 149 16.46 -20.00 -10.38
N GLY A 150 15.95 -20.99 -9.64
CA GLY A 150 15.07 -20.74 -8.49
C GLY A 150 15.71 -19.88 -7.40
N ASP A 151 17.03 -19.98 -7.22
CA ASP A 151 17.75 -19.28 -6.17
C ASP A 151 17.90 -17.77 -6.42
N LEU A 152 17.76 -17.33 -7.67
CA LEU A 152 17.70 -15.91 -8.03
C LEU A 152 16.58 -15.16 -7.33
N PHE A 153 15.54 -15.86 -6.91
CA PHE A 153 14.37 -15.27 -6.29
C PHE A 153 14.07 -15.92 -4.95
N SER A 154 15.07 -16.52 -4.29
CA SER A 154 14.88 -17.25 -3.04
C SER A 154 14.32 -16.40 -1.88
N ARG A 155 14.31 -15.07 -2.02
CA ARG A 155 13.72 -14.12 -1.05
C ARG A 155 12.23 -13.87 -1.29
N VAL A 156 11.74 -14.19 -2.48
CA VAL A 156 10.33 -14.10 -2.83
C VAL A 156 9.65 -15.35 -2.28
N MET A 157 8.81 -15.13 -1.27
CA MET A 157 8.01 -16.20 -0.68
C MET A 157 6.72 -16.36 -1.46
N THR A 158 6.29 -17.61 -1.63
CA THR A 158 5.05 -17.95 -2.33
C THR A 158 4.26 -18.96 -1.51
N ILE A 159 2.94 -18.86 -1.60
CA ILE A 159 2.03 -19.90 -1.13
C ILE A 159 1.63 -20.77 -2.30
N LYS A 160 1.84 -22.08 -2.17
CA LYS A 160 1.55 -23.12 -3.15
C LYS A 160 0.41 -23.96 -2.62
N VAL A 161 -0.63 -24.13 -3.40
CA VAL A 161 -1.76 -25.01 -3.09
C VAL A 161 -1.77 -26.12 -4.14
N ARG A 162 -1.65 -27.36 -3.66
CA ARG A 162 -1.75 -28.58 -4.47
C ARG A 162 -2.99 -29.33 -4.04
N ALA A 163 -3.85 -29.62 -5.00
CA ALA A 163 -5.08 -30.38 -4.78
C ALA A 163 -5.28 -31.42 -5.89
N PRO A 164 -5.92 -32.57 -5.61
CA PRO A 164 -6.07 -33.63 -6.59
C PRO A 164 -7.10 -33.22 -7.64
N GLU A 165 -6.78 -33.46 -8.92
CA GLU A 165 -7.62 -33.08 -10.06
C GLU A 165 -9.02 -33.75 -10.08
N GLY A 166 -9.21 -34.80 -9.26
CA GLY A 166 -10.47 -35.53 -9.09
C GLY A 166 -11.57 -34.75 -8.39
N TYR A 167 -11.23 -33.70 -7.62
CA TYR A 167 -12.23 -32.87 -6.95
C TYR A 167 -12.72 -31.77 -7.89
N ARG A 168 -13.99 -31.83 -8.33
CA ARG A 168 -14.60 -30.81 -9.22
C ARG A 168 -14.40 -29.36 -8.74
N GLN A 169 -14.36 -29.15 -7.43
CA GLN A 169 -14.20 -27.82 -6.81
C GLN A 169 -12.76 -27.28 -6.93
N THR A 170 -11.75 -28.14 -7.00
CA THR A 170 -10.32 -27.75 -7.11
C THR A 170 -9.92 -27.30 -8.52
N ARG A 171 -10.81 -27.52 -9.50
CA ARG A 171 -10.71 -26.95 -10.85
C ARG A 171 -11.14 -25.47 -10.89
N GLN A 172 -11.58 -24.90 -9.78
CA GLN A 172 -11.93 -23.48 -9.71
C GLN A 172 -10.83 -22.70 -9.02
N LYS A 173 -10.28 -21.71 -9.71
CA LYS A 173 -9.31 -20.74 -9.15
C LYS A 173 -9.78 -20.14 -7.83
N LYS A 174 -11.07 -19.80 -7.72
CA LYS A 174 -11.66 -19.18 -6.54
C LYS A 174 -11.47 -20.03 -5.27
N VAL A 175 -11.70 -21.35 -5.36
CA VAL A 175 -11.57 -22.24 -4.21
C VAL A 175 -10.11 -22.38 -3.76
N LEU A 176 -9.18 -22.51 -4.72
CA LEU A 176 -7.75 -22.58 -4.40
C LEU A 176 -7.22 -21.26 -3.81
N PHE A 177 -7.74 -20.13 -4.29
CA PHE A 177 -7.46 -18.81 -3.74
C PHE A 177 -7.97 -18.65 -2.30
N GLU A 178 -9.22 -19.05 -2.03
CA GLU A 178 -9.80 -19.00 -0.68
C GLU A 178 -9.03 -19.90 0.30
N LEU A 179 -8.59 -21.07 -0.16
CA LEU A 179 -7.76 -21.98 0.63
C LEU A 179 -6.38 -21.38 0.92
N ALA A 180 -5.76 -20.72 -0.07
CA ALA A 180 -4.50 -20.00 0.13
C ALA A 180 -4.66 -18.88 1.17
N GLN A 181 -5.68 -18.03 1.05
CA GLN A 181 -5.97 -16.96 2.02
C GLN A 181 -6.21 -17.50 3.43
N SER A 182 -7.00 -18.56 3.56
CA SER A 182 -7.29 -19.19 4.85
C SER A 182 -6.03 -19.78 5.49
N SER A 183 -5.14 -20.34 4.67
CA SER A 183 -3.87 -20.90 5.14
C SER A 183 -2.90 -19.81 5.58
N LEU A 184 -2.82 -18.69 4.86
CA LEU A 184 -2.02 -17.53 5.27
C LEU A 184 -2.48 -16.99 6.64
N PHE A 185 -3.80 -16.94 6.88
CA PHE A 185 -4.33 -16.57 8.19
C PHE A 185 -3.83 -17.51 9.30
N ASN A 186 -3.88 -18.84 9.09
CA ASN A 186 -3.40 -19.80 10.08
C ASN A 186 -1.89 -19.66 10.35
N ILE A 187 -1.10 -19.43 9.30
CA ILE A 187 0.35 -19.20 9.44
C ILE A 187 0.61 -17.90 10.20
N ALA A 188 -0.09 -16.82 9.84
CA ALA A 188 0.00 -15.54 10.53
C ALA A 188 -0.40 -15.64 12.00
N TYR A 189 -1.46 -16.40 12.31
CA TYR A 189 -1.92 -16.68 13.67
C TYR A 189 -0.87 -17.42 14.50
N ALA A 190 -0.20 -18.41 13.91
CA ALA A 190 0.87 -19.15 14.59
C ALA A 190 2.17 -18.34 14.73
N GLY A 191 2.50 -17.52 13.73
CA GLY A 191 3.78 -16.81 13.64
C GLY A 191 3.81 -15.41 14.25
N GLY A 192 2.65 -14.77 14.46
CA GLY A 192 2.56 -13.41 15.02
C GLY A 192 3.02 -12.30 14.07
N PHE A 193 2.93 -12.52 12.76
CA PHE A 193 3.24 -11.53 11.72
C PHE A 193 2.15 -11.51 10.65
N GLY A 194 2.01 -10.40 9.92
CA GLY A 194 1.02 -10.29 8.86
C GLY A 194 1.52 -10.90 7.56
N LEU A 195 0.67 -11.67 6.88
CA LEU A 195 0.90 -12.16 5.54
C LEU A 195 -0.26 -11.75 4.64
N THR A 196 0.04 -11.34 3.42
CA THR A 196 -0.99 -11.06 2.41
C THR A 196 -0.50 -11.47 1.03
N LEU A 197 -1.43 -11.67 0.11
CA LEU A 197 -1.10 -12.03 -1.27
C LEU A 197 -0.62 -10.77 -2.02
N ALA A 198 0.55 -10.87 -2.64
CA ALA A 198 1.16 -9.75 -3.36
C ALA A 198 0.43 -9.50 -4.66
N LYS A 199 0.08 -8.26 -5.00
CA LYS A 199 -0.64 -7.95 -6.25
C LYS A 199 0.26 -7.56 -7.41
N SER A 200 1.30 -6.82 -7.09
CA SER A 200 2.29 -6.31 -8.02
C SER A 200 3.68 -6.54 -7.47
N TRP A 201 4.67 -6.58 -8.37
CA TRP A 201 6.07 -6.65 -7.97
C TRP A 201 6.59 -5.30 -7.45
N THR A 202 5.87 -4.21 -7.70
CA THR A 202 6.24 -2.83 -7.30
C THR A 202 5.95 -2.49 -5.84
N ARG A 203 5.35 -3.41 -5.07
CA ARG A 203 4.95 -3.10 -3.70
C ARG A 203 6.18 -2.70 -2.85
N GLY A 204 6.26 -1.44 -2.44
CA GLY A 204 7.27 -0.99 -1.48
C GLY A 204 7.98 0.33 -1.76
N GLU A 205 7.67 1.05 -2.83
CA GLU A 205 7.96 2.49 -2.78
C GLU A 205 6.88 3.11 -1.90
N ASN A 206 7.28 3.58 -0.71
CA ASN A 206 6.43 4.48 0.04
C ASN A 206 6.00 5.57 -0.94
N PRO A 207 4.68 5.71 -1.23
CA PRO A 207 4.22 6.67 -2.23
C PRO A 207 4.71 8.08 -1.93
N LEU A 208 5.06 8.37 -0.67
CA LEU A 208 5.61 9.64 -0.21
C LEU A 208 7.11 9.82 -0.44
N ALA A 209 7.87 8.74 -0.66
CA ALA A 209 9.33 8.78 -0.82
C ALA A 209 9.78 9.49 -2.10
N LEU A 210 8.93 9.54 -3.13
CA LEU A 210 9.23 10.19 -4.41
C LEU A 210 9.13 11.73 -4.37
N TYR A 211 8.57 12.31 -3.30
CA TYR A 211 8.30 13.75 -3.22
C TYR A 211 9.35 14.56 -2.45
N GLY A 212 10.54 13.99 -2.19
CA GLY A 212 11.63 14.71 -1.54
C GLY A 212 12.49 15.49 -2.54
N SER A 213 12.14 16.75 -2.84
CA SER A 213 12.90 17.60 -3.77
C SER A 213 13.53 18.85 -3.14
N GLY A 214 13.35 19.05 -1.83
CA GLY A 214 13.86 20.22 -1.12
C GLY A 214 15.37 20.17 -0.87
N ALA A 215 16.04 21.31 -1.01
CA ALA A 215 17.42 21.47 -0.55
C ALA A 215 17.46 21.40 0.99
N LEU A 216 18.39 20.60 1.54
CA LEU A 216 18.59 20.52 2.98
C LEU A 216 19.13 21.87 3.49
N THR A 217 18.33 22.55 4.31
CA THR A 217 18.69 23.82 4.95
C THR A 217 18.59 23.71 6.47
N PHE A 218 19.38 24.50 7.19
CA PHE A 218 19.23 24.64 8.64
C PHE A 218 17.81 25.15 8.97
N PRO A 219 17.11 24.57 9.97
CA PRO A 219 15.76 25.00 10.34
C PRO A 219 15.76 26.47 10.75
N ARG A 220 14.81 27.25 10.24
CA ARG A 220 14.61 28.65 10.62
C ARG A 220 13.55 28.83 11.71
N ARG A 221 12.79 27.76 11.98
CA ARG A 221 11.68 27.71 12.93
C ARG A 221 11.79 26.48 13.82
N VAL A 222 11.27 26.62 15.03
CA VAL A 222 10.96 25.52 15.93
C VAL A 222 9.50 25.12 15.71
N TYR A 223 9.27 23.86 15.40
CA TYR A 223 7.94 23.30 15.18
C TYR A 223 7.42 22.59 16.43
N ASP A 224 6.10 22.41 16.51
CA ASP A 224 5.46 21.81 17.68
C ASP A 224 5.84 20.33 17.86
N GLU A 225 6.34 19.98 19.05
CA GLU A 225 6.78 18.63 19.40
C GLU A 225 5.63 17.61 19.39
N ALA A 226 4.37 18.04 19.54
CA ALA A 226 3.21 17.16 19.54
C ALA A 226 2.86 16.66 18.14
N ILE A 227 3.06 17.47 17.09
CA ILE A 227 2.64 17.13 15.72
C ILE A 227 3.76 16.50 14.88
N LEU A 228 5.03 16.82 15.19
CA LEU A 228 6.18 16.30 14.45
C LEU A 228 6.26 14.75 14.41
N PRO A 229 6.01 14.01 15.51
CA PRO A 229 6.03 12.55 15.49
C PRO A 229 5.00 11.95 14.52
N TYR A 230 3.81 12.54 14.41
CA TYR A 230 2.78 12.09 13.46
C TYR A 230 3.26 12.25 12.02
N TYR A 231 3.89 13.40 11.70
CA TYR A 231 4.45 13.66 10.38
C TYR A 231 5.56 12.66 10.03
N GLN A 232 6.52 12.45 10.93
CA GLN A 232 7.63 11.51 10.71
C GLN A 232 7.13 10.06 10.59
N LEU A 233 6.15 9.67 11.41
CA LEU A 233 5.58 8.34 11.36
C LEU A 233 4.80 8.13 10.04
N ALA A 234 4.06 9.13 9.57
CA ALA A 234 3.36 9.10 8.29
C ALA A 234 4.34 8.89 7.12
N LEU A 235 5.46 9.64 7.12
CA LEU A 235 6.53 9.48 6.13
C LEU A 235 7.27 8.16 6.23
N SER A 236 7.23 7.46 7.37
CA SER A 236 7.88 6.15 7.52
C SER A 236 6.94 4.97 7.25
N SER A 237 5.64 5.24 7.07
CA SER A 237 4.62 4.21 6.95
C SER A 237 4.58 3.60 5.55
N ASP A 238 4.63 2.27 5.48
CA ASP A 238 4.38 1.51 4.25
C ASP A 238 2.88 1.40 3.89
N SER A 239 1.99 1.77 4.83
CA SER A 239 0.54 1.74 4.64
C SER A 239 0.02 3.13 4.29
N ALA A 240 -0.57 3.27 3.10
CA ALA A 240 -1.23 4.50 2.66
C ALA A 240 -2.40 4.90 3.57
N ILE A 241 -3.12 3.92 4.12
CA ILE A 241 -4.22 4.14 5.08
C ILE A 241 -3.67 4.80 6.34
N TYR A 242 -2.61 4.22 6.89
CA TYR A 242 -2.04 4.69 8.15
C TYR A 242 -1.39 6.06 7.97
N ALA A 243 -0.66 6.27 6.87
CA ALA A 243 -0.12 7.58 6.51
C ALA A 243 -1.21 8.64 6.41
N TYR A 244 -2.32 8.34 5.71
CA TYR A 244 -3.45 9.26 5.58
C TYR A 244 -4.05 9.63 6.95
N LEU A 245 -4.30 8.64 7.82
CA LEU A 245 -4.85 8.89 9.16
C LEU A 245 -3.89 9.70 10.03
N LEU A 246 -2.59 9.44 9.95
CA LEU A 246 -1.58 10.20 10.69
C LEU A 246 -1.50 11.66 10.23
N PHE A 247 -1.57 11.92 8.92
CA PHE A 247 -1.69 13.29 8.42
C PHE A 247 -3.00 13.94 8.88
N TYR A 248 -4.10 13.21 8.84
CA TYR A 248 -5.39 13.72 9.32
C TYR A 248 -5.36 14.08 10.81
N ASN A 249 -4.67 13.30 11.64
CA ASN A 249 -4.50 13.61 13.07
C ASN A 249 -3.77 14.95 13.31
N ILE A 250 -2.88 15.36 12.40
CA ILE A 250 -2.25 16.69 12.45
C ILE A 250 -3.31 17.78 12.23
N LEU A 251 -4.30 17.56 11.38
CA LEU A 251 -5.42 18.49 11.19
C LEU A 251 -6.32 18.52 12.44
N GLU A 252 -6.65 17.35 13.00
CA GLU A 252 -7.46 17.22 14.22
C GLU A 252 -6.83 17.92 15.43
N TYR A 253 -5.50 18.02 15.49
CA TYR A 253 -4.81 18.76 16.55
C TYR A 253 -5.30 20.21 16.69
N PHE A 254 -5.66 20.86 15.57
CA PHE A 254 -6.11 22.25 15.54
C PHE A 254 -7.63 22.41 15.70
N TYR A 255 -8.39 21.31 15.79
CA TYR A 255 -9.85 21.37 15.84
C TYR A 255 -10.34 22.11 17.09
N LEU A 256 -9.73 21.84 18.24
CA LEU A 256 -10.16 22.44 19.49
C LEU A 256 -9.93 23.96 19.48
N GLU A 257 -8.74 24.39 19.05
CA GLU A 257 -8.38 25.82 18.97
C GLU A 257 -9.37 26.59 18.09
N VAL A 258 -9.64 26.07 16.90
CA VAL A 258 -10.54 26.72 15.93
C VAL A 258 -11.99 26.67 16.40
N ALA A 259 -12.46 25.51 16.88
CA ALA A 259 -13.84 25.36 17.35
C ALA A 259 -14.15 26.26 18.56
N GLU A 260 -13.18 26.50 19.45
CA GLU A 260 -13.37 27.35 20.61
C GLU A 260 -13.24 28.85 20.30
N THR A 261 -12.64 29.25 19.18
CA THR A 261 -12.38 30.67 18.86
C THR A 261 -13.69 31.47 18.74
N GLU A 262 -14.68 30.96 18.00
CA GLU A 262 -15.99 31.63 17.87
C GLU A 262 -16.74 31.67 19.22
N LEU A 263 -16.70 30.57 19.96
CA LEU A 263 -17.32 30.48 21.29
C LEU A 263 -16.70 31.49 22.26
N HIS A 264 -15.36 31.57 22.28
CA HIS A 264 -14.63 32.52 23.12
C HIS A 264 -15.02 33.96 22.81
N GLN A 265 -15.08 34.33 21.52
CA GLN A 265 -15.49 35.67 21.12
C GLN A 265 -16.92 35.98 21.57
N HIS A 266 -17.85 35.06 21.36
CA HIS A 266 -19.25 35.22 21.82
C HIS A 266 -19.38 35.32 23.34
N LEU A 267 -18.59 34.56 24.10
CA LEU A 267 -18.57 34.65 25.55
C LEU A 267 -18.01 35.99 26.01
N ILE A 268 -16.92 36.47 25.40
CA ILE A 268 -16.31 37.77 25.70
C ILE A 268 -17.32 38.90 25.44
N ASP A 269 -17.92 38.94 24.26
CA ASP A 269 -18.89 39.98 23.89
C ASP A 269 -20.05 40.06 24.89
N ARG A 270 -20.51 38.90 25.35
CA ARG A 270 -21.63 38.81 26.30
C ARG A 270 -21.23 39.14 27.74
N LEU A 271 -19.99 38.90 28.12
CA LEU A 271 -19.44 39.27 29.43
C LEU A 271 -19.14 40.77 29.51
N LEU A 272 -18.75 41.39 28.39
CA LEU A 272 -18.44 42.82 28.29
C LEU A 272 -19.68 43.70 28.10
N ASP A 273 -20.84 43.12 27.77
CA ASP A 273 -22.10 43.85 27.67
C ASP A 273 -22.42 44.59 29.00
N PRO A 274 -22.60 45.92 29.00
CA PRO A 274 -22.92 46.69 30.22
C PRO A 274 -24.20 46.23 30.93
N THR A 275 -25.10 45.54 30.22
CA THR A 275 -26.34 44.98 30.75
C THR A 275 -26.17 43.60 31.37
N PHE A 276 -24.99 42.97 31.24
CA PHE A 276 -24.67 41.69 31.87
C PHE A 276 -24.37 41.87 33.36
N SER A 277 -24.91 40.96 34.17
CA SER A 277 -24.71 40.93 35.61
C SER A 277 -24.53 39.49 36.08
N HIS A 278 -23.32 39.19 36.52
CA HIS A 278 -22.95 37.90 37.13
C HIS A 278 -23.79 37.53 38.36
N ARG A 279 -24.53 38.48 38.96
CA ARG A 279 -25.42 38.22 40.10
C ARG A 279 -26.78 37.65 39.68
N ARG A 280 -27.17 37.78 38.41
CA ARG A 280 -28.45 37.28 37.90
C ARG A 280 -28.30 35.85 37.38
N VAL A 281 -28.88 34.89 38.11
CA VAL A 281 -28.87 33.45 37.76
C VAL A 281 -29.46 33.20 36.36
N THR A 282 -30.43 33.99 35.92
CA THR A 282 -31.01 33.87 34.57
C THR A 282 -29.99 34.16 33.46
N GLN A 283 -29.13 35.16 33.65
CA GLN A 283 -28.08 35.49 32.69
C GLN A 283 -26.95 34.45 32.69
N LEU A 284 -26.61 33.90 33.86
CA LEU A 284 -25.67 32.77 33.95
C LEU A 284 -26.20 31.51 33.25
N ARG A 285 -27.51 31.22 33.38
CA ARG A 285 -28.15 30.11 32.63
C ARG A 285 -28.12 30.35 31.13
N ALA A 286 -28.34 31.59 30.69
CA ALA A 286 -28.27 31.95 29.27
C ALA A 286 -26.85 31.80 28.71
N LEU A 287 -25.82 32.09 29.52
CA LEU A 287 -24.41 31.85 29.15
C LEU A 287 -24.13 30.36 29.01
N ALA A 288 -24.53 29.56 30.01
CA ALA A 288 -24.38 28.10 29.97
C ALA A 288 -25.13 27.44 28.79
N SER A 289 -26.27 28.00 28.37
CA SER A 289 -26.98 27.49 27.20
C SER A 289 -26.26 27.79 25.89
N VAL A 290 -25.46 28.86 25.80
CA VAL A 290 -24.65 29.13 24.60
C VAL A 290 -23.55 28.08 24.46
N VAL A 291 -22.83 27.77 25.55
CA VAL A 291 -21.81 26.70 25.55
C VAL A 291 -22.42 25.37 25.12
N ARG A 292 -23.54 24.96 25.73
CA ARG A 292 -24.22 23.69 25.38
C ARG A 292 -24.71 23.65 23.94
N LYS A 293 -25.14 24.79 23.40
CA LYS A 293 -25.60 24.88 22.02
C LYS A 293 -24.43 24.74 21.06
N HIS A 294 -23.32 25.41 21.36
CA HIS A 294 -22.07 25.32 20.61
C HIS A 294 -21.61 23.87 20.50
N ASP A 295 -21.46 23.18 21.64
CA ASP A 295 -21.04 21.77 21.67
C ASP A 295 -21.96 20.83 20.87
N ALA A 296 -23.26 21.12 20.81
CA ALA A 296 -24.25 20.30 20.11
C ALA A 296 -24.27 20.56 18.59
N GLU A 297 -23.80 21.72 18.14
CA GLU A 297 -23.78 22.15 16.74
C GLU A 297 -22.42 21.93 16.06
N LEU A 298 -21.42 21.43 16.79
CA LEU A 298 -20.09 21.10 16.24
C LEU A 298 -20.21 20.07 15.11
N ASP A 299 -19.90 20.51 13.90
CA ASP A 299 -19.74 19.66 12.72
C ASP A 299 -18.26 19.57 12.37
N ASP A 300 -17.67 18.38 12.56
CA ASP A 300 -16.26 18.09 12.24
C ASP A 300 -15.88 18.48 10.79
N GLU A 301 -16.81 18.40 9.83
CA GLU A 301 -16.56 18.81 8.44
C GLU A 301 -16.41 20.33 8.34
N GLN A 302 -17.22 21.09 9.08
CA GLN A 302 -17.16 22.55 9.14
C GLN A 302 -15.91 23.01 9.90
N ILE A 303 -15.61 22.40 11.04
CA ILE A 303 -14.39 22.70 11.83
C ILE A 303 -13.15 22.50 10.96
N LEU A 304 -13.11 21.43 10.15
CA LEU A 304 -12.00 21.22 9.23
C LEU A 304 -11.90 22.34 8.19
N ALA A 305 -13.03 22.77 7.62
CA ALA A 305 -13.02 23.89 6.67
C ALA A 305 -12.49 25.17 7.34
N ASP A 306 -12.86 25.43 8.59
CA ASP A 306 -12.43 26.59 9.35
C ASP A 306 -10.92 26.51 9.67
N VAL A 307 -10.40 25.34 10.04
CA VAL A 307 -8.95 25.09 10.21
C VAL A 307 -8.19 25.40 8.93
N LEU A 308 -8.68 24.95 7.77
CA LEU A 308 -8.05 25.25 6.48
C LEU A 308 -8.10 26.75 6.16
N ASN A 309 -9.23 27.42 6.42
CA ASN A 309 -9.38 28.86 6.19
C ASN A 309 -8.48 29.71 7.09
N GLU A 310 -8.32 29.34 8.35
CA GLU A 310 -7.49 30.08 9.31
C GLU A 310 -6.00 29.91 9.00
N HIS A 311 -5.58 28.69 8.67
CA HIS A 311 -4.17 28.36 8.50
C HIS A 311 -3.69 28.37 7.05
N LEU A 312 -4.52 28.44 6.02
CA LEU A 312 -4.05 28.38 4.63
C LEU A 312 -4.58 29.53 3.78
N LEU A 313 -3.91 29.78 2.66
CA LEU A 313 -4.35 30.71 1.63
C LEU A 313 -4.91 29.92 0.46
N ALA A 314 -6.10 30.30 -0.01
CA ALA A 314 -6.77 29.62 -1.12
C ALA A 314 -5.92 29.60 -2.39
N ASP A 315 -5.33 30.74 -2.77
CA ASP A 315 -4.49 30.89 -3.96
C ASP A 315 -3.31 29.92 -3.98
N THR A 316 -2.64 29.76 -2.84
CA THR A 316 -1.48 28.87 -2.73
C THR A 316 -1.89 27.41 -2.94
N LEU A 317 -3.08 27.03 -2.48
CA LEU A 317 -3.61 25.68 -2.63
C LEU A 317 -4.09 25.41 -4.06
N ILE A 318 -4.76 26.39 -4.68
CA ILE A 318 -5.16 26.34 -6.09
C ILE A 318 -3.91 26.19 -6.98
N THR A 319 -2.90 27.03 -6.76
CA THR A 319 -1.64 26.99 -7.53
C THR A 319 -0.94 25.63 -7.38
N TRP A 320 -0.93 25.07 -6.17
CA TRP A 320 -0.37 23.74 -5.94
C TRP A 320 -1.13 22.65 -6.69
N ILE A 321 -2.47 22.67 -6.67
CA ILE A 321 -3.30 21.70 -7.40
C ILE A 321 -3.02 21.79 -8.91
N GLU A 322 -3.00 22.99 -9.47
CA GLU A 322 -2.74 23.20 -10.90
C GLU A 322 -1.36 22.68 -11.30
N HIS A 323 -0.33 22.98 -10.51
CA HIS A 323 1.02 22.50 -10.76
C HIS A 323 1.12 20.98 -10.65
N TYR A 324 0.54 20.40 -9.60
CA TYR A 324 0.54 18.95 -9.39
C TYR A 324 -0.16 18.22 -10.56
N GLU A 325 -1.32 18.71 -11.01
CA GLU A 325 -2.04 18.10 -12.13
C GLU A 325 -1.34 18.29 -13.48
N ALA A 326 -0.62 19.39 -13.68
CA ALA A 326 0.16 19.61 -14.89
C ALA A 326 1.27 18.54 -15.06
N GLU A 327 1.84 18.04 -13.96
CA GLU A 327 2.89 17.03 -13.97
C GLU A 327 2.35 15.58 -13.90
N ASN A 328 1.24 15.36 -13.20
CA ASN A 328 0.76 14.02 -12.84
C ASN A 328 -0.58 13.63 -13.51
N GLY A 329 -1.15 14.54 -14.32
CA GLY A 329 -2.46 14.39 -14.94
C GLY A 329 -3.60 14.90 -14.05
N HIS A 330 -4.74 15.21 -14.68
CA HIS A 330 -5.91 15.70 -13.97
C HIS A 330 -6.51 14.62 -13.08
N TYR A 331 -6.74 14.96 -11.81
CA TYR A 331 -7.28 14.04 -10.82
C TYR A 331 -8.23 14.74 -9.86
N TYR A 332 -7.84 15.87 -9.28
CA TYR A 332 -8.65 16.64 -8.35
C TYR A 332 -9.72 17.48 -9.05
N THR A 333 -9.41 18.07 -10.21
CA THR A 333 -10.32 18.90 -11.00
C THR A 333 -11.29 18.09 -11.86
N GLU A 334 -11.03 16.79 -12.03
CA GLU A 334 -11.95 15.85 -12.66
C GLU A 334 -12.89 15.17 -11.67
N ARG A 335 -13.99 14.59 -12.17
CA ARG A 335 -14.94 13.87 -11.33
C ARG A 335 -14.37 12.53 -10.87
N GLN A 336 -13.98 12.46 -9.61
CA GLN A 336 -13.53 11.24 -8.96
C GLN A 336 -14.64 10.62 -8.12
N ARG A 337 -14.73 9.28 -8.15
CA ARG A 337 -15.64 8.52 -7.29
C ARG A 337 -14.86 7.93 -6.11
N LEU A 338 -14.95 8.58 -4.96
CA LEU A 338 -14.32 8.15 -3.70
C LEU A 338 -15.34 7.44 -2.83
N PHE A 339 -15.24 6.10 -2.74
CA PHE A 339 -16.02 5.28 -1.80
C PHE A 339 -17.52 5.63 -1.78
N GLY A 340 -18.15 5.59 -2.96
CA GLY A 340 -19.58 5.81 -3.11
C GLY A 340 -20.02 7.28 -3.19
N ARG A 341 -19.12 8.25 -3.08
CA ARG A 341 -19.41 9.68 -3.33
C ARG A 341 -18.56 10.23 -4.48
N SER A 342 -19.10 11.21 -5.20
CA SER A 342 -18.34 11.91 -6.25
C SER A 342 -17.80 13.22 -5.72
N PHE A 343 -16.55 13.52 -6.08
CA PHE A 343 -15.87 14.76 -5.77
C PHE A 343 -15.25 15.34 -7.03
N THR A 344 -15.31 16.66 -7.14
CA THR A 344 -14.66 17.45 -8.19
C THR A 344 -14.31 18.78 -7.54
N LEU A 345 -13.04 19.16 -7.56
CA LEU A 345 -12.62 20.46 -7.02
C LEU A 345 -12.82 21.53 -8.08
N LYS A 346 -13.64 22.54 -7.76
CA LYS A 346 -13.66 23.81 -8.48
C LYS A 346 -12.61 24.72 -7.86
N LEU A 347 -11.70 25.23 -8.70
CA LEU A 347 -10.62 26.12 -8.31
C LEU A 347 -11.14 27.56 -8.12
N GLU A 348 -12.02 27.74 -7.15
CA GLU A 348 -12.62 29.02 -6.77
C GLU A 348 -12.21 29.34 -5.32
N GLU A 349 -11.63 30.52 -5.08
CA GLU A 349 -11.10 30.92 -3.76
C GLU A 349 -12.13 30.77 -2.64
N GLU A 350 -13.38 31.17 -2.89
CA GLU A 350 -14.46 31.18 -1.90
C GLU A 350 -14.90 29.78 -1.45
N SER A 351 -14.67 28.76 -2.28
CA SER A 351 -15.26 27.43 -2.07
C SER A 351 -14.24 26.30 -1.99
N ILE A 352 -12.97 26.53 -2.34
CA ILE A 352 -11.94 25.49 -2.40
C ILE A 352 -11.68 24.84 -1.04
N MET A 353 -11.62 25.62 0.05
CA MET A 353 -11.36 25.08 1.39
C MET A 353 -12.49 24.16 1.86
N ALA A 354 -13.75 24.57 1.69
CA ALA A 354 -14.91 23.76 2.03
C ALA A 354 -14.98 22.47 1.19
N GLN A 355 -14.66 22.55 -0.11
CA GLN A 355 -14.64 21.38 -0.98
C GLN A 355 -13.56 20.36 -0.57
N ILE A 356 -12.36 20.85 -0.19
CA ILE A 356 -11.25 20.01 0.26
C ILE A 356 -11.55 19.40 1.63
N ALA A 357 -12.03 20.19 2.59
CA ALA A 357 -12.44 19.70 3.91
C ALA A 357 -13.43 18.53 3.78
N LYS A 358 -14.48 18.71 2.96
CA LYS A 358 -15.47 17.66 2.68
C LYS A 358 -14.86 16.39 2.09
N ARG A 359 -13.89 16.55 1.18
CA ARG A 359 -13.16 15.42 0.57
C ARG A 359 -12.33 14.68 1.62
N LEU A 360 -11.55 15.40 2.41
CA LEU A 360 -10.67 14.84 3.43
C LEU A 360 -11.45 14.15 4.56
N TYR A 361 -12.50 14.80 5.05
CA TYR A 361 -13.38 14.28 6.09
C TYR A 361 -14.09 12.99 5.63
N HIS A 362 -14.59 12.97 4.39
CA HIS A 362 -15.24 11.77 3.83
C HIS A 362 -14.28 10.58 3.77
N LEU A 363 -13.04 10.79 3.32
CA LEU A 363 -12.02 9.74 3.28
C LEU A 363 -11.68 9.26 4.70
N ARG A 364 -11.41 10.17 5.66
CA ARG A 364 -11.16 9.80 7.06
C ARG A 364 -12.30 8.97 7.63
N ARG A 365 -13.55 9.39 7.41
CA ARG A 365 -14.72 8.68 7.89
C ARG A 365 -14.84 7.27 7.31
N VAL A 366 -14.55 7.11 6.02
CA VAL A 366 -14.54 5.78 5.37
C VAL A 366 -13.46 4.88 5.97
N LEU A 367 -12.26 5.42 6.20
CA LEU A 367 -11.14 4.65 6.75
C LEU A 367 -11.35 4.28 8.22
N ALA A 368 -11.93 5.17 9.02
CA ALA A 368 -12.18 4.96 10.44
C ALA A 368 -13.44 4.13 10.74
N HIS A 369 -14.50 4.33 9.94
CA HIS A 369 -15.81 3.71 10.16
C HIS A 369 -16.21 2.86 8.95
N ASN A 370 -15.63 1.67 8.90
CA ASN A 370 -15.90 0.69 7.85
C ASN A 370 -17.27 0.02 8.07
N VAL A 371 -18.35 0.66 7.61
CA VAL A 371 -19.72 0.13 7.79
C VAL A 371 -19.96 -1.03 6.82
N GLU A 372 -20.23 -2.22 7.34
CA GLU A 372 -20.55 -3.43 6.56
C GLU A 372 -21.73 -3.22 5.60
N GLY A 373 -21.61 -3.75 4.38
CA GLY A 373 -22.68 -3.78 3.38
C GLY A 373 -23.01 -2.43 2.72
N GLY A 374 -22.33 -1.34 3.10
CA GLY A 374 -22.47 -0.04 2.46
C GLY A 374 -21.59 0.11 1.21
N SER A 375 -21.98 1.01 0.30
CA SER A 375 -21.14 1.47 -0.84
C SER A 375 -19.87 2.23 -0.42
N ARG A 376 -19.57 2.27 0.88
CA ARG A 376 -18.50 3.00 1.57
C ARG A 376 -17.49 2.07 2.25
N GLN A 377 -17.52 0.77 1.97
CA GLN A 377 -16.61 -0.19 2.59
C GLN A 377 -15.21 -0.07 1.99
N PHE A 378 -14.22 0.20 2.83
CA PHE A 378 -12.81 0.14 2.46
C PHE A 378 -12.26 -1.25 2.84
N VAL A 379 -11.59 -1.92 1.90
CA VAL A 379 -10.97 -3.22 2.15
C VAL A 379 -9.44 -3.06 2.02
N PRO A 380 -8.67 -3.24 3.11
CA PRO A 380 -7.21 -3.22 3.04
C PRO A 380 -6.68 -4.24 2.04
N PHE A 381 -5.59 -3.90 1.37
CA PHE A 381 -4.97 -4.71 0.33
C PHE A 381 -5.90 -5.02 -0.85
N SER A 382 -6.96 -4.22 -1.05
CA SER A 382 -7.79 -4.22 -2.25
C SER A 382 -7.28 -3.16 -3.26
N ASP A 383 -7.84 -3.12 -4.47
CA ASP A 383 -7.45 -2.12 -5.49
C ASP A 383 -7.89 -0.70 -5.10
N GLN A 384 -8.58 -0.57 -3.96
CA GLN A 384 -9.03 0.70 -3.41
C GLN A 384 -7.88 1.50 -2.75
N GLU A 385 -6.73 0.88 -2.46
CA GLU A 385 -5.56 1.59 -1.93
C GLU A 385 -4.96 2.57 -2.94
N ASP A 386 -5.05 2.27 -4.25
CA ASP A 386 -4.56 3.15 -5.32
C ASP A 386 -5.25 4.52 -5.30
N VAL A 387 -6.52 4.55 -4.89
CA VAL A 387 -7.26 5.80 -4.69
C VAL A 387 -6.61 6.61 -3.58
N LEU A 388 -6.29 5.98 -2.43
CA LEU A 388 -5.64 6.68 -1.30
C LEU A 388 -4.25 7.18 -1.67
N VAL A 389 -3.48 6.42 -2.45
CA VAL A 389 -2.16 6.85 -2.93
C VAL A 389 -2.24 8.17 -3.69
N LYS A 390 -3.31 8.41 -4.46
CA LYS A 390 -3.56 9.68 -5.16
C LYS A 390 -4.06 10.81 -4.25
N GLU A 391 -4.58 10.50 -3.06
CA GLU A 391 -5.03 11.51 -2.07
C GLU A 391 -3.90 11.95 -1.14
N LEU A 392 -2.89 11.10 -0.92
CA LEU A 392 -1.78 11.37 -0.01
C LEU A 392 -1.02 12.68 -0.30
N PRO A 393 -0.73 13.06 -1.56
CA PRO A 393 -0.03 14.31 -1.86
C PRO A 393 -0.78 15.55 -1.36
N LEU A 394 -2.10 15.58 -1.51
CA LEU A 394 -2.94 16.70 -1.08
C LEU A 394 -2.91 16.88 0.44
N ILE A 395 -3.21 15.82 1.21
CA ILE A 395 -3.24 15.92 2.67
C ILE A 395 -1.84 16.17 3.25
N ARG A 396 -0.80 15.60 2.63
CA ARG A 396 0.59 15.89 3.00
C ARG A 396 0.92 17.37 2.79
N TYR A 397 0.63 17.92 1.61
CA TYR A 397 0.90 19.33 1.33
C TYR A 397 0.20 20.25 2.34
N ILE A 398 -1.08 19.99 2.61
CA ILE A 398 -1.87 20.74 3.60
C ILE A 398 -1.24 20.68 4.99
N THR A 399 -0.85 19.49 5.45
CA THR A 399 -0.23 19.32 6.78
C THR A 399 1.15 19.96 6.87
N GLU A 400 1.96 19.89 5.81
CA GLU A 400 3.25 20.58 5.73
C GLU A 400 3.09 22.10 5.82
N GLN A 401 2.16 22.69 5.06
CA GLN A 401 1.86 24.12 5.14
C GLN A 401 1.42 24.54 6.54
N LEU A 402 0.61 23.70 7.19
CA LEU A 402 0.12 23.96 8.52
C LEU A 402 1.25 23.93 9.55
N ILE A 403 2.09 22.88 9.56
CA ILE A 403 3.30 22.79 10.41
C ILE A 403 4.22 24.00 10.18
N ILE A 404 4.42 24.40 8.92
CA ILE A 404 5.28 25.54 8.58
C ILE A 404 4.70 26.85 9.13
N LYS A 405 3.40 27.09 8.99
CA LYS A 405 2.74 28.34 9.40
C LYS A 405 2.66 28.48 10.93
N THR A 406 2.50 27.39 11.66
CA THR A 406 2.40 27.40 13.13
C THR A 406 3.76 27.34 13.83
N GLY A 407 4.84 27.12 13.08
CA GLY A 407 6.21 27.16 13.62
C GLY A 407 6.62 28.53 14.14
N LYS A 408 7.41 28.54 15.22
CA LYS A 408 7.94 29.74 15.89
C LYS A 408 9.33 30.05 15.36
N ASP A 409 9.63 31.30 15.05
CA ASP A 409 10.98 31.70 14.60
C ASP A 409 12.03 31.44 15.72
N ILE A 410 13.23 31.02 15.33
CA ILE A 410 14.37 30.73 16.23
C ILE A 410 15.02 32.02 16.74
#